data_AF-A0A849DJ19-F1
#
_entry.id   AF-A0A849DJ19-F1
#
_cell.length_a   1.000
_cell.length_b   1.000
_cell.length_c   1.000
_cell.angle_alpha   90.00
_cell.angle_beta   90.00
_cell.angle_gamma   90.00
#
_symmetry.space_group_name_H-M   'P 1'
#
loop_
_entity.id
_entity.type
_entity.pdbx_description
1 polymer ?
#
loop_
_entity_poly.entity_id
_entity_poly.type
_entity_poly.pdbx_seq_one_letter_code
_entity_poly.pdbx_strand_id
1 'polypeptide(L)'
;MTASIALIVSMVRAANQGKHIPVPQVACAVLALLIGFSFMPFGIRMLAYQGNGRIKNWRWVLAVNGVASLVLLSAVAAGVKIYE
;
A
#
# COMPACT_ATOMS: atom_id res chain seq x y z
N MET A 1 4.34 -1.90 -5.53
CA MET A 1 5.42 -2.89 -5.34
C MET A 1 6.35 -2.54 -4.17
N THR A 2 6.74 -1.28 -4.00
CA THR A 2 7.62 -0.83 -2.90
C THR A 2 7.10 -1.19 -1.50
N ALA A 3 5.79 -1.03 -1.25
CA ALA A 3 5.18 -1.40 0.03
C ALA A 3 5.23 -2.91 0.34
N SER A 4 5.09 -3.77 -0.68
CA SER A 4 5.19 -5.22 -0.53
C SER A 4 6.60 -5.66 -0.16
N ILE A 5 7.60 -5.08 -0.82
CA ILE A 5 9.01 -5.36 -0.53
C ILE A 5 9.37 -4.88 0.89
N ALA A 6 8.92 -3.68 1.27
CA ALA A 6 9.12 -3.16 2.61
C ALA A 6 8.53 -4.08 3.68
N LEU A 7 7.29 -4.56 3.49
CA LEU A 7 6.64 -5.50 4.41
C LEU A 7 7.43 -6.81 4.55
N ILE A 8 7.88 -7.40 3.43
CA ILE A 8 8.66 -8.65 3.43
C ILE A 8 9.99 -8.46 4.17
N VAL A 9 10.74 -7.41 3.85
CA VAL A 9 12.02 -7.10 4.51
C VAL A 9 11.79 -6.85 6.01
N SER A 10 10.68 -6.21 6.38
CA SER A 10 10.32 -6.00 7.78
C SER A 10 10.02 -7.28 8.53
N MET A 11 9.25 -8.19 7.93
CA MET A 11 8.93 -9.49 8.53
C MET A 11 10.17 -10.38 8.67
N VAL A 12 11.02 -10.46 7.64
CA VAL A 12 12.26 -11.25 7.68
C VAL A 12 13.20 -10.73 8.77
N ARG A 13 13.32 -9.40 8.90
CA ARG A 13 14.16 -8.80 9.93
C ARG A 13 13.60 -8.99 11.34
N ALA A 14 12.28 -8.89 11.51
CA ALA A 14 11.62 -9.17 12.81
C ALA A 14 11.78 -10.64 13.22
N ALA A 15 11.65 -11.57 12.27
CA ALA A 15 11.88 -13.01 12.50
C ALA A 15 13.32 -13.30 12.92
N ASN A 16 14.31 -12.70 12.25
CA ASN A 16 15.73 -12.83 12.63
C ASN A 16 16.05 -12.27 14.02
N GLN A 17 15.27 -11.30 14.49
CA GLN A 17 15.40 -10.71 15.83
C GLN A 17 14.57 -11.43 16.90
N GLY A 18 13.84 -12.50 16.54
CA GLY A 18 12.96 -13.23 17.45
C GLY A 18 11.81 -12.38 18.02
N LYS A 19 11.48 -11.25 17.36
CA LYS A 19 10.40 -10.36 17.82
C LYS A 19 9.04 -10.97 17.52
N HIS A 20 8.09 -10.73 18.44
CA HIS A 20 6.71 -11.17 18.25
C HIS A 20 6.08 -10.44 17.06
N ILE A 21 5.67 -11.19 16.05
CA ILE A 21 5.03 -10.65 14.85
C ILE A 21 3.51 -10.55 15.11
N PRO A 22 2.95 -9.35 15.20
CA PRO A 22 1.52 -9.18 15.39
C PRO A 22 0.76 -9.57 14.12
N VAL A 23 0.24 -10.81 14.10
CA VAL A 23 -0.56 -11.40 13.01
C VAL A 23 -1.69 -10.47 12.52
N PRO A 24 -2.44 -9.75 13.38
CA PRO A 24 -3.50 -8.85 12.91
C PRO A 24 -2.98 -7.69 12.06
N GLN A 25 -1.80 -7.14 12.38
CA GLN A 25 -1.20 -6.04 11.63
C GLN A 25 -0.68 -6.51 10.27
N VAL A 26 -0.09 -7.71 10.24
CA VAL A 26 0.33 -8.36 8.98
C VAL A 26 -0.88 -8.65 8.09
N ALA A 27 -1.95 -9.20 8.65
CA ALA A 27 -3.19 -9.46 7.92
C ALA A 27 -3.81 -8.18 7.34
N CYS A 28 -3.87 -7.10 8.13
CA CYS A 28 -4.31 -5.79 7.64
C CYS A 28 -3.41 -5.24 6.52
N ALA A 29 -2.09 -5.39 6.63
CA ALA A 29 -1.16 -4.95 5.60
C ALA A 29 -1.34 -5.75 4.29
N VAL A 30 -1.55 -7.07 4.38
CA VAL A 30 -1.83 -7.93 3.21
C VAL A 30 -3.16 -7.54 2.56
N LEU A 31 -4.22 -7.32 3.35
CA LEU A 31 -5.50 -6.86 2.83
C LEU A 31 -5.39 -5.49 2.15
N ALA A 32 -4.66 -4.55 2.74
CA ALA A 32 -4.40 -3.25 2.14
C ALA A 32 -3.62 -3.35 0.82
N LEU A 33 -2.64 -4.25 0.74
CA LEU A 33 -1.92 -4.54 -0.51
C LEU A 33 -2.84 -5.14 -1.56
N LEU A 34 -3.67 -6.12 -1.22
CA LEU A 34 -4.62 -6.74 -2.16
C LEU A 34 -5.62 -5.72 -2.71
N ILE A 35 -6.22 -4.90 -1.84
CA ILE A 35 -7.13 -3.83 -2.25
C ILE A 35 -6.40 -2.78 -3.11
N GLY A 36 -5.18 -2.40 -2.71
CA GLY A 36 -4.36 -1.45 -3.48
C GLY A 36 -3.98 -1.97 -4.87
N PHE A 37 -3.64 -3.25 -5.01
CA PHE A 37 -3.26 -3.85 -6.29
C PHE A 37 -4.45 -4.20 -7.18
N SER A 38 -5.61 -4.57 -6.62
CA SER A 38 -6.78 -4.97 -7.41
C SER A 38 -7.75 -3.83 -7.66
N PHE A 39 -8.10 -3.06 -6.62
CA PHE A 39 -9.19 -2.08 -6.68
C PHE A 39 -8.72 -0.73 -7.22
N MET A 40 -7.52 -0.29 -6.83
CA MET A 40 -6.99 1.01 -7.23
C MET A 40 -6.78 1.15 -8.75
N PRO A 41 -6.15 0.21 -9.48
CA PRO A 41 -5.96 0.38 -10.92
C PRO A 41 -7.28 0.39 -11.70
N PHE A 42 -8.28 -0.41 -11.29
CA PHE A 42 -9.60 -0.39 -11.93
C PHE A 42 -10.39 0.87 -11.59
N GLY A 43 -10.39 1.29 -10.33
CA GLY A 43 -11.06 2.51 -9.88
C GLY A 43 -10.47 3.78 -10.53
N ILE A 44 -9.13 3.89 -10.57
CA ILE A 44 -8.44 4.98 -11.27
C ILE A 44 -8.76 4.93 -12.76
N ARG A 45 -8.74 3.76 -13.39
CA ARG A 45 -9.06 3.63 -14.82
C ARG A 45 -10.48 4.11 -15.13
N MET A 46 -11.44 3.82 -14.27
CA MET A 46 -12.83 4.22 -14.46
C MET A 46 -13.09 5.71 -14.17
N LEU A 47 -12.38 6.30 -13.19
CA LEU A 47 -12.58 7.69 -12.76
C LEU A 47 -11.68 8.70 -13.49
N ALA A 48 -10.43 8.32 -13.73
CA ALA A 48 -9.40 9.22 -14.26
C ALA A 48 -9.21 9.11 -15.78
N TYR A 49 -9.65 8.03 -16.42
CA TYR A 49 -9.50 7.82 -17.86
C TYR A 49 -10.86 7.73 -18.57
N GLN A 50 -10.93 8.29 -19.78
CA GLN A 50 -12.04 8.06 -20.71
C GLN A 50 -11.88 6.69 -21.39
N GLY A 51 -12.97 6.16 -21.97
CA GLY A 51 -12.96 4.84 -22.65
C GLY A 51 -11.97 4.72 -23.83
N ASN A 52 -11.47 5.85 -24.34
CA ASN A 52 -10.42 5.96 -25.35
C ASN A 52 -8.99 6.02 -24.76
N GLY A 53 -8.82 5.82 -23.44
CA GLY A 53 -7.52 5.82 -22.77
C GLY A 53 -6.93 7.20 -22.49
N ARG A 54 -7.64 8.30 -22.80
CA ARG A 54 -7.18 9.66 -22.47
C ARG A 54 -7.52 10.02 -21.03
N ILE A 55 -6.63 10.78 -20.39
CA ILE A 55 -6.85 11.28 -19.02
C ILE A 55 -8.01 12.28 -19.04
N LYS A 56 -9.11 11.94 -18.37
CA LYS A 56 -10.32 12.77 -18.25
C LYS A 56 -10.10 13.94 -17.30
N ASN A 57 -9.40 13.70 -16.19
CA ASN A 57 -9.20 14.71 -15.16
C ASN A 57 -7.94 14.40 -14.32
N TRP A 58 -6.91 15.25 -14.47
CA TRP A 58 -5.64 15.13 -13.75
C TRP A 58 -5.78 15.17 -12.22
N ARG A 59 -6.82 15.86 -11.71
CA ARG A 59 -7.08 15.96 -10.26
C ARG A 59 -7.31 14.60 -9.60
N TRP A 60 -7.92 13.65 -10.30
CA TRP A 60 -8.11 12.28 -9.80
C TRP A 60 -6.78 11.52 -9.70
N VAL A 61 -5.86 11.76 -10.63
CA VAL A 61 -4.51 11.17 -10.59
C VAL A 61 -3.74 11.67 -9.37
N LEU A 62 -3.77 12.98 -9.11
CA LEU A 62 -3.15 13.57 -7.92
C LEU A 62 -3.78 13.05 -6.62
N ALA A 63 -5.11 13.03 -6.53
CA ALA A 63 -5.82 12.56 -5.35
C ALA A 63 -5.46 11.10 -5.01
N VAL A 64 -5.42 10.24 -6.02
CA VAL A 64 -5.12 8.83 -5.80
C VAL A 64 -3.65 8.59 -5.48
N ASN A 65 -2.72 9.34 -6.09
CA ASN A 65 -1.31 9.32 -5.67
C ASN A 65 -1.14 9.81 -4.22
N GLY A 66 -1.85 10.87 -3.81
CA GLY A 66 -1.83 11.36 -2.43
C GLY A 66 -2.31 10.30 -1.44
N VAL A 67 -3.43 9.62 -1.73
CA VAL A 67 -3.93 8.51 -0.91
C VAL A 67 -2.92 7.36 -0.87
N ALA A 68 -2.33 6.98 -2.01
CA ALA A 68 -1.32 5.92 -2.06
C ALA A 68 -0.08 6.27 -1.22
N SER A 69 0.40 7.51 -1.27
CA SER A 69 1.51 8.01 -0.46
C SER A 69 1.19 7.97 1.03
N LEU A 70 -0.03 8.34 1.45
CA LEU A 70 -0.47 8.24 2.84
C LEU A 70 -0.50 6.79 3.33
N VAL A 71 -1.02 5.88 2.51
CA VAL A 71 -1.01 4.44 2.82
C VAL A 71 0.43 3.94 2.96
N LEU A 72 1.32 4.35 2.06
CA LEU A 72 2.73 3.96 2.11
C LEU A 72 3.42 4.49 3.37
N LEU A 73 3.18 5.75 3.75
CA LEU A 73 3.69 6.34 4.99
C LEU A 73 3.15 5.62 6.23
N SER A 74 1.86 5.27 6.27
CA SER A 74 1.28 4.51 7.37
C SER A 74 1.85 3.10 7.48
N ALA A 75 2.14 2.43 6.34
CA ALA A 75 2.79 1.13 6.33
C ALA A 75 4.23 1.22 6.85
N VAL A 76 4.98 2.26 6.47
CA VAL A 76 6.33 2.51 7.00
C VAL A 76 6.27 2.81 8.50
N ALA A 77 5.37 3.68 8.95
CA ALA A 77 5.22 4.01 10.37
C ALA A 77 4.80 2.80 11.22
N ALA A 78 3.88 1.97 10.73
CA ALA A 78 3.50 0.72 11.38
C ALA A 78 4.67 -0.27 11.42
N GLY A 79 5.44 -0.38 10.32
CA GLY A 79 6.65 -1.19 10.26
C GLY A 79 7.69 -0.76 11.30
N VAL A 80 7.93 0.55 11.46
CA VAL A 80 8.84 1.10 12.48
C VAL A 80 8.39 0.76 13.90
N LYS A 81 7.09 0.80 14.19
CA LYS A 81 6.57 0.39 15.51
C LYS A 81 6.70 -1.09 15.82
N ILE A 82 6.86 -1.96 14.82
CA ILE A 82 7.18 -3.38 15.04
C ILE A 82 8.67 -3.54 15.38
N TYR A 83 9.52 -2.55 15.04
CA TYR A 83 10.94 -2.55 15.33
C TYR A 83 11.34 -1.96 16.67
N GLU A 84 10.55 -1.09 17.29
CA GLU A 84 10.72 -0.73 18.71
C GLU A 84 10.23 -1.89 19.58
#